data_AF-A0A7S6ZT32-F1
#
_entry.id   AF-A0A7S6ZT32-F1
#
_cell.length_a   1.000
_cell.length_b   1.000
_cell.length_c   1.000
_cell.angle_alpha   90.00
_cell.angle_beta   90.00
_cell.angle_gamma   90.00
#
_symmetry.space_group_name_H-M   'P 1'
#
loop_
_entity.id
_entity.type
_entity.pdbx_description
1 polymer ?
#
loop_
_entity_poly.entity_id
_entity_poly.type
_entity_poly.pdbx_seq_one_letter_code
_entity_poly.pdbx_strand_id
1 'polypeptide(L)'
;MAQNIVSLDFTDEQIAGAVAGVQQAAASLPGLIGMETGDRRGLTLLGPRSQDFARQTLRVLEQNPDIVPASLNLAEAQADLAALDKLVPVLEQLRRLTTRVEDTVAALGSDVMSVALEGYAHVKLSGGAHGLDELRKELSGRFAKKRRKVAEPA
;
A
#
# COMPACT_ATOMS: atom_id res chain seq x y z
N MET A 1 15.54 22.07 15.01
CA MET A 1 16.43 21.40 14.06
C MET A 1 15.55 20.69 13.07
N ALA A 2 15.63 21.05 11.79
CA ALA A 2 14.92 20.35 10.74
C ALA A 2 15.34 18.87 10.72
N GLN A 3 14.34 17.99 10.65
CA GLN A 3 14.55 16.57 10.49
C GLN A 3 15.05 16.27 9.06
N ASN A 4 16.05 15.39 8.96
CA ASN A 4 16.61 14.86 7.71
C ASN A 4 16.88 13.36 7.89
N ILE A 5 15.92 12.52 7.51
CA ILE A 5 15.91 11.07 7.67
C ILE A 5 16.59 10.40 6.47
N VAL A 6 16.39 10.93 5.25
CA VAL A 6 16.84 10.28 4.00
C VAL A 6 17.32 11.33 2.99
N SER A 7 18.50 11.08 2.38
CA SER A 7 19.02 11.85 1.25
C SER A 7 19.12 10.93 0.03
N LEU A 8 18.21 11.11 -0.93
CA LEU A 8 18.14 10.31 -2.15
C LEU A 8 17.97 11.21 -3.36
N ASP A 9 18.57 10.78 -4.47
CA ASP A 9 18.36 11.33 -5.80
C ASP A 9 18.14 10.16 -6.75
N PHE A 10 17.04 10.20 -7.51
CA PHE A 10 16.69 9.16 -8.48
C PHE A 10 16.85 9.74 -9.88
N THR A 11 17.60 9.05 -10.73
CA THR A 11 17.68 9.46 -12.14
C THR A 11 16.40 9.06 -12.88
N ASP A 12 16.10 9.77 -13.97
CA ASP A 12 14.94 9.47 -14.81
C ASP A 12 14.99 8.03 -15.35
N GLU A 13 16.18 7.52 -15.65
CA GLU A 13 16.38 6.13 -16.10
C GLU A 13 16.06 5.11 -14.99
N GLN A 14 16.38 5.41 -13.74
CA GLN A 14 16.06 4.52 -12.61
C GLN A 14 14.55 4.44 -12.39
N ILE A 15 13.84 5.57 -12.47
CA ILE A 15 12.38 5.62 -12.36
C ILE A 15 11.71 4.93 -13.54
N ALA A 16 12.17 5.21 -14.76
CA ALA A 16 11.67 4.55 -15.97
C ALA A 16 11.87 3.03 -15.90
N GLY A 17 13.04 2.58 -15.45
CA GLY A 17 13.34 1.16 -15.23
C GLY A 17 12.44 0.50 -14.18
N ALA A 18 12.18 1.19 -13.06
CA ALA A 18 11.28 0.69 -12.03
C ALA A 18 9.83 0.54 -12.54
N VAL A 19 9.33 1.54 -13.27
CA VAL A 19 7.99 1.49 -13.89
C VAL A 19 7.89 0.37 -14.91
N ALA A 20 8.89 0.22 -15.78
CA ALA A 20 8.95 -0.85 -16.76
C ALA A 20 8.98 -2.24 -16.09
N GLY A 21 9.73 -2.38 -14.99
CA GLY A 21 9.77 -3.63 -14.21
C GLY A 21 8.42 -4.01 -13.61
N VAL A 22 7.65 -3.05 -13.10
CA VAL A 22 6.29 -3.28 -12.60
C VAL A 22 5.35 -3.71 -13.74
N GLN A 23 5.43 -3.04 -14.90
CA GLN A 23 4.64 -3.40 -16.07
C GLN A 23 4.99 -4.81 -16.59
N GLN A 24 6.27 -5.17 -16.61
CA GLN A 24 6.73 -6.49 -17.01
C GLN A 24 6.25 -7.57 -16.02
N ALA A 25 6.29 -7.30 -14.71
CA ALA A 25 5.75 -8.21 -13.70
C ALA A 25 4.24 -8.45 -13.90
N ALA A 26 3.48 -7.39 -14.19
CA ALA A 26 2.05 -7.50 -14.49
C ALA A 26 1.80 -8.31 -15.79
N ALA A 27 2.57 -8.05 -16.85
CA ALA A 27 2.47 -8.78 -18.12
C ALA A 27 2.82 -10.27 -17.98
N SER A 28 3.67 -10.64 -17.02
CA SER A 28 4.03 -12.04 -16.74
C SER A 28 2.96 -12.82 -15.99
N LEU A 29 1.92 -12.15 -15.49
CA LEU A 29 0.82 -12.73 -14.72
C LEU A 29 -0.52 -12.45 -15.41
N PRO A 30 -0.79 -13.06 -16.58
CA PRO A 30 -2.07 -12.90 -17.25
C PRO A 30 -3.20 -13.48 -16.38
N GLY A 31 -4.37 -12.84 -16.40
CA GLY A 31 -5.56 -13.31 -15.69
C GLY A 31 -5.67 -12.86 -14.23
N LEU A 32 -4.78 -11.98 -13.74
CA LEU A 32 -5.00 -11.31 -12.46
C LEU A 32 -6.30 -10.50 -12.49
N ILE A 33 -7.07 -10.59 -11.41
CA ILE A 33 -8.33 -9.87 -11.24
C ILE A 33 -8.16 -8.69 -10.29
N GLY A 34 -8.83 -7.58 -10.59
CA GLY A 34 -8.97 -6.43 -9.71
C GLY A 34 -10.38 -6.36 -9.14
N MET A 35 -10.51 -6.15 -7.83
CA MET A 35 -11.80 -5.89 -7.20
C MET A 35 -11.96 -4.37 -7.06
N GLU A 36 -12.99 -3.79 -7.67
CA GLU A 36 -13.18 -2.33 -7.83
C GLU A 36 -13.17 -1.55 -6.50
N THR A 37 -13.68 -2.15 -5.43
CA THR A 37 -13.69 -1.57 -4.08
C THR A 37 -12.76 -2.27 -3.10
N GLY A 38 -11.99 -3.25 -3.57
CA GLY A 38 -11.25 -4.17 -2.69
C GLY A 38 -12.16 -4.91 -1.70
N ASP A 39 -13.48 -4.94 -1.94
CA ASP A 39 -14.43 -5.49 -0.98
C ASP A 39 -14.37 -7.02 -0.96
N ARG A 40 -13.66 -7.54 0.04
CA ARG A 40 -13.52 -8.97 0.29
C ARG A 40 -14.52 -9.48 1.33
N ARG A 41 -15.48 -8.66 1.79
CA ARG A 41 -16.38 -9.00 2.91
C ARG A 41 -17.28 -10.21 2.63
N GLY A 42 -17.54 -10.53 1.37
CA GLY A 42 -18.32 -11.72 0.97
C GLY A 42 -17.49 -12.98 0.67
N LEU A 43 -16.16 -12.89 0.70
CA LEU A 43 -15.30 -14.02 0.34
C LEU A 43 -15.03 -14.90 1.57
N THR A 44 -15.11 -16.22 1.38
CA THR A 44 -14.55 -17.17 2.36
C THR A 44 -13.04 -17.18 2.16
N LEU A 45 -12.31 -16.50 3.06
CA LEU A 45 -10.89 -16.26 2.89
C LEU A 45 -10.04 -17.43 3.38
N LEU A 46 -9.03 -17.80 2.58
CA LEU A 46 -7.96 -18.68 3.02
C LEU A 46 -6.90 -17.87 3.79
N GLY A 47 -7.17 -17.60 5.06
CA GLY A 47 -6.22 -16.95 5.97
C GLY A 47 -5.06 -17.89 6.37
N PRO A 48 -3.98 -17.37 6.98
CA PRO A 48 -2.81 -18.17 7.37
C PRO A 48 -3.15 -19.40 8.22
N ARG A 49 -4.14 -19.28 9.12
CA ARG A 49 -4.59 -20.39 9.97
C ARG A 49 -5.42 -21.44 9.24
N SER A 50 -6.01 -21.09 8.11
CA SER A 50 -6.91 -21.96 7.34
C SER A 50 -6.18 -22.69 6.20
N GLN A 51 -4.93 -22.33 5.90
CA GLN A 51 -4.15 -22.95 4.83
C GLN A 51 -3.90 -24.44 5.08
N ASP A 52 -3.44 -24.79 6.28
CA ASP A 52 -3.19 -26.20 6.64
C ASP A 52 -4.48 -27.01 6.62
N PHE A 53 -5.58 -26.44 7.13
CA PHE A 53 -6.91 -27.05 7.07
C PHE A 53 -7.33 -27.33 5.62
N ALA A 54 -7.22 -26.37 4.72
CA ALA A 54 -7.62 -26.55 3.32
C ALA A 54 -6.75 -27.62 2.62
N ARG A 55 -5.42 -27.54 2.78
CA ARG A 55 -4.49 -28.53 2.21
C ARG A 55 -4.79 -29.94 2.71
N GLN A 56 -4.97 -30.09 4.02
CA GLN A 56 -5.26 -31.39 4.62
C GLN A 56 -6.62 -31.93 4.15
N THR A 57 -7.64 -31.06 4.09
CA THR A 57 -8.97 -31.45 3.61
C THR A 57 -8.92 -31.95 2.17
N LEU A 58 -8.29 -31.20 1.26
CA LEU A 58 -8.19 -31.61 -0.14
C LEU A 58 -7.41 -32.93 -0.30
N ARG A 59 -6.36 -33.15 0.50
CA ARG A 59 -5.60 -34.40 0.51
C ARG A 59 -6.43 -35.60 1.01
N VAL A 60 -7.24 -35.40 2.05
CA VAL A 60 -8.13 -36.45 2.57
C VAL A 60 -9.19 -36.81 1.52
N LEU A 61 -9.79 -35.80 0.85
CA LEU A 61 -10.77 -36.03 -0.21
C LEU A 61 -10.17 -36.77 -1.41
N GLU A 62 -8.93 -36.44 -1.80
CA GLU A 62 -8.20 -37.13 -2.86
C GLU A 62 -7.95 -38.62 -2.55
N GLN A 63 -7.64 -38.93 -1.29
CA GLN A 63 -7.38 -40.30 -0.84
C GLN A 63 -8.67 -41.11 -0.63
N ASN A 64 -9.83 -40.46 -0.55
CA ASN A 64 -11.12 -41.08 -0.25
C ASN A 64 -12.17 -40.66 -1.29
N PRO A 65 -12.03 -41.04 -2.57
CA PRO A 65 -12.93 -40.58 -3.63
C PRO A 65 -14.39 -41.01 -3.41
N ASP A 66 -14.62 -42.11 -2.69
CA ASP A 66 -15.97 -42.64 -2.42
C ASP A 66 -16.86 -41.68 -1.62
N ILE A 67 -16.27 -40.75 -0.85
CA ILE A 67 -17.01 -39.74 -0.08
C ILE A 67 -17.12 -38.39 -0.79
N VAL A 68 -16.54 -38.24 -1.99
CA VAL A 68 -16.54 -37.00 -2.77
C VAL A 68 -17.78 -36.97 -3.68
N PRO A 69 -18.77 -36.08 -3.42
CA PRO A 69 -19.92 -35.97 -4.30
C PRO A 69 -19.51 -35.44 -5.67
N ALA A 70 -20.20 -35.86 -6.74
CA ALA A 70 -19.93 -35.36 -8.10
C ALA A 70 -20.16 -33.85 -8.26
N SER A 71 -20.92 -33.22 -7.36
CA SER A 71 -21.12 -31.76 -7.33
C SER A 71 -19.92 -31.00 -6.74
N LEU A 72 -19.00 -31.67 -6.04
CA LEU A 72 -17.81 -31.07 -5.45
C LEU A 72 -16.63 -31.19 -6.42
N ASN A 73 -16.24 -30.07 -7.03
CA ASN A 73 -15.13 -30.05 -7.98
C ASN A 73 -13.77 -30.05 -7.26
N LEU A 74 -13.35 -31.22 -6.76
CA LEU A 74 -12.08 -31.40 -6.08
C LEU A 74 -10.88 -31.03 -6.97
N ALA A 75 -10.94 -31.37 -8.26
CA ALA A 75 -9.86 -31.13 -9.21
C ALA A 75 -9.60 -29.63 -9.42
N GLU A 76 -10.65 -28.82 -9.54
CA GLU A 76 -10.55 -27.36 -9.64
C GLU A 76 -9.99 -26.76 -8.35
N ALA A 77 -10.46 -27.20 -7.18
CA ALA A 77 -9.95 -26.72 -5.90
C ALA A 77 -8.44 -27.04 -5.71
N GLN A 78 -7.97 -28.21 -6.17
CA GLN A 78 -6.55 -28.55 -6.16
C GLN A 78 -5.74 -27.68 -7.14
N ALA A 79 -6.28 -27.40 -8.33
CA ALA A 79 -5.65 -26.52 -9.32
C ALA A 79 -5.52 -25.08 -8.78
N ASP A 80 -6.57 -24.57 -8.13
CA ASP A 80 -6.58 -23.24 -7.50
C ASP A 80 -5.57 -23.15 -6.35
N LEU A 81 -5.48 -24.18 -5.51
CA LEU A 81 -4.47 -24.24 -4.44
C LEU A 81 -3.05 -24.21 -5.03
N ALA A 82 -2.80 -24.95 -6.11
CA ALA A 82 -1.51 -24.95 -6.78
C ALA A 82 -1.18 -23.60 -7.46
N ALA A 83 -2.18 -22.91 -8.01
CA ALA A 83 -2.03 -21.56 -8.56
C ALA A 83 -1.74 -20.53 -7.45
N LEU A 84 -2.46 -20.61 -6.33
CA LEU A 84 -2.22 -19.79 -5.15
C LEU A 84 -0.78 -19.94 -4.64
N ASP A 85 -0.29 -21.18 -4.51
CA ASP A 85 1.07 -21.46 -4.03
C ASP A 85 2.15 -20.83 -4.90
N LYS A 86 1.91 -20.69 -6.21
CA LYS A 86 2.82 -20.01 -7.14
C LYS A 86 2.74 -18.48 -7.00
N LEU A 87 1.57 -17.93 -6.68
CA LEU A 87 1.36 -16.49 -6.56
C LEU A 87 1.80 -15.93 -5.21
N VAL A 88 1.72 -16.70 -4.12
CA VAL A 88 2.08 -16.23 -2.77
C VAL A 88 3.50 -15.65 -2.70
N PRO A 89 4.56 -16.32 -3.20
CA PRO A 89 5.92 -15.76 -3.19
C PRO A 89 6.02 -14.43 -3.94
N VAL A 90 5.32 -14.29 -5.07
CA VAL A 90 5.32 -13.05 -5.86
C VAL A 90 4.65 -11.92 -5.08
N LEU A 91 3.50 -12.20 -4.48
CA LEU A 91 2.78 -11.24 -3.63
C LEU A 91 3.64 -10.76 -2.46
N GLU A 92 4.42 -11.64 -1.84
CA GLU A 92 5.33 -11.25 -0.77
C GLU A 92 6.46 -10.34 -1.24
N GLN A 93 7.06 -10.61 -2.40
CA GLN A 93 8.10 -9.73 -2.97
C GLN A 93 7.54 -8.35 -3.30
N LEU A 94 6.36 -8.29 -3.91
CA LEU A 94 5.68 -7.03 -4.20
C LEU A 94 5.39 -6.25 -2.92
N ARG A 95 4.86 -6.90 -1.88
CA ARG A 95 4.61 -6.26 -0.57
C ARG A 95 5.89 -5.70 0.04
N ARG A 96 6.99 -6.48 0.05
CA ARG A 96 8.28 -6.02 0.57
C ARG A 96 8.79 -4.78 -0.17
N LEU A 97 8.66 -4.75 -1.49
CA LEU A 97 9.01 -3.58 -2.29
C LEU A 97 8.10 -2.39 -1.98
N THR A 98 6.78 -2.59 -1.95
CA THR A 98 5.79 -1.55 -1.63
C THR A 98 6.07 -0.93 -0.27
N THR A 99 6.28 -1.72 0.77
CA THR A 99 6.58 -1.19 2.12
C THR A 99 7.84 -0.33 2.11
N ARG A 100 8.93 -0.77 1.44
CA ARG A 100 10.16 0.03 1.35
C ARG A 100 9.94 1.35 0.62
N VAL A 101 9.14 1.34 -0.45
CA VAL A 101 8.79 2.56 -1.20
C VAL A 101 7.94 3.49 -0.34
N GLU A 102 6.91 2.97 0.35
CA GLU A 102 6.05 3.72 1.26
C GLU A 102 6.85 4.37 2.40
N ASP A 103 7.73 3.62 3.05
CA ASP A 103 8.60 4.12 4.11
C ASP A 103 9.52 5.24 3.60
N THR A 104 10.07 5.08 2.40
CA THR A 104 10.93 6.10 1.77
C THR A 104 10.15 7.36 1.42
N VAL A 105 8.94 7.22 0.86
CA VAL A 105 8.05 8.36 0.56
C VAL A 105 7.66 9.10 1.84
N ALA A 106 7.35 8.37 2.91
CA ALA A 106 7.04 8.97 4.21
C ALA A 106 8.24 9.73 4.78
N ALA A 107 9.44 9.16 4.71
CA ALA A 107 10.67 9.81 5.17
C ALA A 107 10.99 11.09 4.39
N LEU A 108 11.00 11.03 3.05
CA LEU A 108 11.21 12.20 2.19
C LEU A 108 10.17 13.29 2.44
N GLY A 109 8.90 12.90 2.58
CA GLY A 109 7.82 13.83 2.92
C GLY A 109 8.03 14.48 4.28
N SER A 110 8.52 13.74 5.29
CA SER A 110 8.84 14.27 6.61
C SER A 110 9.95 15.32 6.55
N ASP A 111 11.01 15.04 5.78
CA ASP A 111 12.17 15.93 5.64
C ASP A 111 11.77 17.26 4.98
N VAL A 112 11.06 17.19 3.84
CA VAL A 112 10.50 18.36 3.15
C VAL A 112 9.60 19.17 4.08
N MET A 113 8.69 18.48 4.79
CA MET A 113 7.73 19.10 5.68
C MET A 113 8.40 19.78 6.88
N SER A 114 9.46 19.17 7.43
CA SER A 114 10.21 19.75 8.54
C SER A 114 10.90 21.05 8.13
N VAL A 115 11.58 21.08 6.97
CA VAL A 115 12.23 22.29 6.46
C VAL A 115 11.20 23.36 6.13
N ALA A 116 10.07 22.99 5.52
CA ALA A 116 8.99 23.93 5.20
C ALA A 116 8.39 24.61 6.45
N LEU A 117 8.24 23.89 7.56
CA LEU A 117 7.78 24.47 8.82
C LEU A 117 8.79 25.46 9.42
N GLU A 118 10.07 25.10 9.42
CA GLU A 118 11.13 25.99 9.90
C GLU A 118 11.22 27.26 9.04
N GLY A 119 11.20 27.10 7.71
CA GLY A 119 11.13 28.22 6.77
C GLY A 119 9.91 29.10 6.97
N TYR A 120 8.72 28.52 7.20
CA TYR A 120 7.52 29.30 7.51
C TYR A 120 7.66 30.08 8.82
N ALA A 121 8.31 29.52 9.85
CA ALA A 121 8.60 30.23 11.08
C ALA A 121 9.50 31.45 10.84
N HIS A 122 10.51 31.33 9.97
CA HIS A 122 11.33 32.46 9.54
C HIS A 122 10.53 33.52 8.79
N VAL A 123 9.69 33.13 7.82
CA VAL A 123 8.80 34.07 7.10
C VAL A 123 7.87 34.80 8.08
N LYS A 124 7.40 34.13 9.14
CA LYS A 124 6.58 34.76 10.18
C LYS A 124 7.35 35.79 11.02
N LEU A 125 8.62 35.54 11.28
CA LEU A 125 9.48 36.38 12.13
C LEU A 125 10.04 37.59 11.37
N SER A 126 10.58 37.39 10.17
CA SER A 126 11.29 38.42 9.41
C SER A 126 10.62 38.81 8.09
N GLY A 127 9.60 38.09 7.62
CA GLY A 127 9.01 38.30 6.29
C GLY A 127 8.41 39.69 6.06
N GLY A 128 7.90 40.36 7.11
CA GLY A 128 7.38 41.73 6.99
C GLY A 128 8.46 42.75 6.63
N ALA A 129 9.70 42.57 7.11
CA ALA A 129 10.83 43.42 6.72
C ALA A 129 11.26 43.20 5.25
N HIS A 130 10.77 42.15 4.61
CA HIS A 130 11.06 41.78 3.23
C HIS A 130 9.83 41.86 2.31
N GLY A 131 8.72 42.48 2.77
CA GLY A 131 7.50 42.63 1.96
C GLY A 131 6.75 41.31 1.68
N LEU A 132 6.96 40.27 2.48
CA LEU A 132 6.36 38.94 2.28
C LEU A 132 5.00 38.75 2.99
N ASP A 133 4.30 39.83 3.34
CA ASP A 133 3.09 39.76 4.16
C ASP A 133 1.91 39.04 3.46
N GLU A 134 1.75 39.24 2.15
CA GLU A 134 0.74 38.53 1.36
C GLU A 134 1.04 37.02 1.28
N LEU A 135 2.29 36.65 0.99
CA LEU A 135 2.75 35.26 0.96
C LEU A 135 2.64 34.60 2.34
N ARG A 136 2.96 35.32 3.42
CA ARG A 136 2.76 34.86 4.79
C ARG A 136 1.29 34.55 5.07
N LYS A 137 0.38 35.40 4.60
CA LYS A 137 -1.08 35.21 4.76
C LYS A 137 -1.57 34.00 3.96
N GLU A 138 -1.10 33.82 2.74
CA GLU A 138 -1.40 32.65 1.92
C GLU A 138 -0.97 31.35 2.61
N LEU A 139 0.28 31.27 3.06
CA LEU A 139 0.83 30.11 3.77
C LEU A 139 0.09 29.81 5.10
N SER A 140 -0.46 30.85 5.76
CA SER A 140 -1.23 30.69 7.01
C SER A 140 -2.56 29.97 6.80
N GLY A 141 -3.09 29.91 5.57
CA GLY A 141 -4.36 29.26 5.23
C GLY A 141 -4.41 27.78 5.63
N ARG A 142 -3.25 27.10 5.64
CA ARG A 142 -3.11 25.72 6.15
C ARG A 142 -3.54 25.57 7.61
N PHE A 143 -3.25 26.56 8.45
CA PHE A 143 -3.52 26.51 9.89
C PHE A 143 -4.92 27.03 10.24
N ALA A 144 -5.62 27.69 9.31
CA ALA A 144 -6.91 28.32 9.52
C ALA A 144 -8.08 27.31 9.74
N LYS A 145 -7.93 26.03 9.36
CA LYS A 145 -9.01 25.03 9.41
C LYS A 145 -9.04 24.10 10.63
N LYS A 146 -8.33 24.41 11.72
CA LYS A 146 -8.29 23.55 12.92
C LYS A 146 -9.14 24.04 14.12
N ARG A 147 -10.33 24.60 13.88
CA ARG A 147 -11.39 24.65 14.91
C ARG A 147 -12.37 23.49 14.67
N ARG A 148 -12.11 22.35 15.31
CA ARG A 148 -13.09 21.26 15.45
C ARG A 148 -14.26 21.83 16.26
N LYS A 149 -15.45 21.95 15.65
CA LYS A 149 -16.69 22.11 16.42
C LYS A 149 -16.77 20.90 17.36
N VAL A 150 -16.73 21.16 18.66
CA VAL A 150 -17.14 20.18 19.66
C VAL A 150 -18.63 19.95 19.40
N ALA A 151 -19.01 18.74 18.99
CA ALA A 151 -20.41 18.37 18.95
C ALA A 151 -20.88 18.19 20.40
N GLU A 152 -21.91 18.94 20.80
CA GLU A 152 -22.65 18.69 22.04
C GLU A 152 -23.29 17.30 21.97
N PRO A 153 -23.27 16.53 23.08
CA PRO A 153 -23.96 15.25 23.12
C PRO A 153 -25.47 15.47 23.13
N ALA A 154 -26.17 14.70 22.30
CA ALA A 154 -27.62 14.45 22.41
C ALA A 154 -27.83 13.02 22.90
#